data_AF-U6DQV8-F1
#
_entry.id   AF-U6DQV8-F1
#
_cell.length_a   1.000
_cell.length_b   1.000
_cell.length_c   1.000
_cell.angle_alpha   90.00
_cell.angle_beta   90.00
_cell.angle_gamma   90.00
#
_symmetry.space_group_name_H-M   'P 1'
#
loop_
_entity.id
_entity.type
_entity.pdbx_description
1 polymer ?
#
loop_
_entity_poly.entity_id
_entity_poly.type
_entity_poly.pdbx_seq_one_letter_code
_entity_poly.pdbx_strand_id
1 'polypeptide(L)'
;ALIAMGEEIGAEMALRTFGHLLRYGEPTLRRAVPLALALISVSNPRLNILDTLSKFSHDADPEVSYNSIFAMGMVGSGTNNARLAAMLRQLAQYHAKDPNNLFMVRLAQGLTHLGKGTLTLCPYHSDRQLMSQVAVAGLLTVLVSFLDVRNIILGKSHYVLYGLVAAMQPRMLVTFDEELRPLPVSVRVGQAVDVVG
;
A
#
# COMPACT_ATOMS: atom_id res chain seq x y z
N ALA A 1 -6.23 13.53 -1.24
CA ALA A 1 -5.77 12.26 -0.65
C ALA A 1 -5.24 12.47 0.77
N LEU A 2 -4.21 13.31 0.98
CA LEU A 2 -3.62 13.55 2.30
C LEU A 2 -4.63 13.98 3.38
N ILE A 3 -5.48 14.97 3.06
CA ILE A 3 -6.52 15.49 3.98
C ILE A 3 -7.55 14.40 4.33
N ALA A 4 -7.92 13.59 3.34
CA ALA A 4 -8.91 12.51 3.49
C ALA A 4 -8.34 11.26 4.20
N MET A 5 -7.03 11.21 4.47
CA MET A 5 -6.40 10.06 5.13
C MET A 5 -6.74 10.01 6.63
N GLY A 6 -7.07 11.15 7.24
CA GLY A 6 -7.37 11.26 8.68
C GLY A 6 -8.84 11.02 9.03
N GLU A 7 -9.72 11.06 8.04
CA GLU A 7 -11.17 10.99 8.25
C GLU A 7 -11.79 9.87 7.42
N GLU A 8 -12.53 8.97 8.07
CA GLU A 8 -13.19 7.84 7.38
C GLU A 8 -14.24 8.32 6.37
N ILE A 9 -14.97 9.39 6.70
CA ILE A 9 -16.00 9.99 5.83
C ILE A 9 -15.33 10.66 4.63
N GLY A 10 -14.24 11.41 4.87
CA GLY A 10 -13.46 12.06 3.83
C GLY A 10 -12.87 11.05 2.84
N ALA A 11 -12.42 9.89 3.32
CA ALA A 11 -11.92 8.80 2.48
C ALA A 11 -13.01 8.26 1.52
N GLU A 12 -14.24 8.05 2.01
CA GLU A 12 -15.36 7.60 1.17
C GLU A 12 -15.82 8.63 0.14
N MET A 13 -15.85 9.91 0.53
CA MET A 13 -16.18 10.99 -0.40
C MET A 13 -15.10 11.12 -1.49
N ALA A 14 -13.82 11.06 -1.11
CA ALA A 14 -12.71 11.12 -2.06
C ALA A 14 -12.75 9.96 -3.07
N LEU A 15 -13.11 8.74 -2.65
CA LEU A 15 -13.28 7.59 -3.54
C LEU A 15 -14.27 7.86 -4.68
N ARG A 16 -15.41 8.49 -4.37
CA ARG A 16 -16.43 8.84 -5.38
C ARG A 16 -15.89 9.90 -6.35
N THR A 17 -15.23 10.93 -5.82
CA THR A 17 -14.65 12.00 -6.64
C THR A 17 -13.55 11.47 -7.58
N PHE A 18 -12.73 10.52 -7.12
CA PHE A 18 -11.75 9.86 -8.00
C PHE A 18 -12.41 9.07 -9.13
N GLY A 19 -13.56 8.46 -8.89
CA GLY A 19 -14.33 7.79 -9.94
C GLY A 19 -14.72 8.72 -11.11
N HIS A 20 -15.02 9.98 -10.81
CA HIS A 20 -15.30 11.00 -11.84
C HIS A 20 -14.00 11.48 -12.51
N LEU A 21 -12.93 11.72 -11.75
CA LEU A 21 -11.62 12.11 -12.30
C LEU A 21 -11.03 11.04 -13.22
N LEU A 22 -11.33 9.76 -12.99
CA LEU A 22 -10.89 8.67 -13.86
C LEU A 22 -11.56 8.70 -15.24
N ARG A 23 -12.84 9.09 -15.31
CA ARG A 23 -13.59 9.14 -16.56
C ARG A 23 -13.30 10.39 -17.38
N TYR A 24 -13.11 11.52 -16.70
CA TYR A 24 -13.00 12.83 -17.34
C TYR A 24 -11.60 13.44 -17.31
N GLY A 25 -10.64 12.78 -16.66
CA GLY A 25 -9.27 13.29 -16.49
C GLY A 25 -8.36 13.01 -17.68
N GLU A 26 -7.40 13.92 -17.85
CA GLU A 26 -6.25 13.75 -18.74
C GLU A 26 -5.43 12.50 -18.39
N PRO A 27 -4.64 11.95 -19.34
CA PRO A 27 -3.81 10.77 -19.10
C PRO A 27 -2.81 10.94 -17.93
N THR A 28 -2.31 12.15 -17.71
CA THR A 28 -1.45 12.51 -16.56
C THR A 28 -2.18 12.33 -15.22
N LEU A 29 -3.44 12.79 -15.15
CA LEU A 29 -4.31 12.59 -14.00
C LEU A 29 -4.62 11.11 -13.79
N ARG A 30 -4.85 10.35 -14.86
CA ARG A 30 -5.11 8.90 -14.79
C ARG A 30 -3.95 8.13 -14.16
N ARG A 31 -2.71 8.57 -14.36
CA ARG A 31 -1.51 7.99 -13.72
C ARG A 31 -1.44 8.29 -12.22
N ALA A 32 -1.95 9.44 -11.78
CA ALA A 32 -1.91 9.86 -10.38
C ALA A 32 -3.04 9.26 -9.52
N VAL A 33 -4.19 8.92 -10.12
CA VAL A 33 -5.35 8.40 -9.36
C VAL A 33 -5.04 7.09 -8.59
N PRO A 34 -4.40 6.06 -9.19
CA PRO A 34 -4.07 4.83 -8.45
C PRO A 34 -3.19 5.11 -7.22
N LEU A 35 -2.23 6.03 -7.33
CA LEU A 35 -1.36 6.45 -6.24
C LEU A 35 -2.14 7.19 -5.14
N ALA A 36 -3.08 8.05 -5.52
CA ALA A 36 -3.95 8.74 -4.59
C ALA A 36 -4.89 7.78 -3.84
N LEU A 37 -5.40 6.74 -4.52
CA LEU A 37 -6.19 5.68 -3.91
C LEU A 37 -5.36 4.87 -2.90
N ALA A 38 -4.11 4.55 -3.25
CA ALA A 38 -3.19 3.85 -2.37
C ALA A 38 -2.92 4.65 -1.08
N LEU A 39 -2.73 5.97 -1.20
CA LEU A 39 -2.46 6.84 -0.04
C LEU A 39 -3.65 6.95 0.93
N ILE A 40 -4.89 6.87 0.44
CA ILE A 40 -6.08 6.93 1.29
C ILE A 40 -6.30 5.62 2.06
N SER A 41 -5.87 4.50 1.48
CA SER A 41 -6.17 3.15 1.99
C SER A 41 -4.91 2.34 2.29
N VAL A 42 -3.89 2.98 2.86
CA VAL A 42 -2.64 2.30 3.24
C VAL A 42 -2.92 1.24 4.31
N SER A 43 -2.48 0.00 4.05
CA SER A 43 -2.67 -1.17 4.94
C SER A 43 -4.13 -1.46 5.32
N ASN A 44 -5.11 -0.95 4.57
CA ASN A 44 -6.53 -1.25 4.76
C ASN A 44 -7.14 -1.76 3.44
N PRO A 45 -7.15 -3.09 3.21
CA PRO A 45 -7.61 -3.68 1.97
C PRO A 45 -9.14 -3.66 1.87
N ARG A 46 -9.71 -2.53 1.45
CA ARG A 46 -11.12 -2.44 1.04
C ARG A 46 -11.28 -3.10 -0.34
N LEU A 47 -12.15 -4.12 -0.42
CA LEU A 47 -12.37 -4.89 -1.66
C LEU A 47 -12.75 -4.02 -2.86
N ASN A 48 -13.55 -2.97 -2.63
CA ASN A 48 -13.96 -2.03 -3.68
C ASN A 48 -12.76 -1.31 -4.33
N ILE A 49 -11.73 -0.98 -3.55
CA ILE A 49 -10.52 -0.33 -4.04
C ILE A 49 -9.65 -1.35 -4.79
N LEU A 50 -9.55 -2.58 -4.29
CA LEU A 50 -8.81 -3.64 -4.97
C LEU A 50 -9.41 -3.99 -6.34
N ASP A 51 -10.74 -4.12 -6.42
CA ASP A 51 -11.43 -4.45 -7.66
C ASP A 51 -11.34 -3.31 -8.70
N THR A 52 -11.20 -2.05 -8.27
CA THR A 52 -10.95 -0.92 -9.18
C THR A 52 -9.50 -0.87 -9.63
N LEU A 53 -8.53 -1.02 -8.73
CA LEU A 53 -7.10 -1.07 -9.06
C LEU A 53 -6.75 -2.26 -9.97
N SER A 54 -7.42 -3.42 -9.80
CA SER A 54 -7.24 -4.58 -10.68
C SER A 54 -7.73 -4.35 -12.11
N LYS A 55 -8.66 -3.41 -12.34
CA LYS A 55 -9.05 -3.02 -13.69
C LYS A 55 -7.99 -2.13 -14.32
N PHE A 56 -7.38 -1.24 -13.53
CA PHE A 56 -6.32 -0.34 -13.99
C PHE A 56 -4.98 -1.04 -14.25
N SER A 57 -4.71 -2.17 -13.62
CA SER A 57 -3.51 -2.96 -13.93
C SER A 57 -3.50 -3.53 -15.36
N HIS A 58 -4.66 -3.64 -16.01
CA HIS A 58 -4.80 -4.11 -17.39
C HIS A 58 -5.01 -2.96 -18.41
N ASP A 59 -4.77 -1.71 -18.01
CA ASP A 59 -4.90 -0.56 -18.92
C ASP A 59 -3.79 -0.59 -20.01
N ALA A 60 -4.07 0.03 -21.15
CA ALA A 60 -3.19 0.07 -22.31
C ALA A 60 -1.95 0.96 -22.09
N ASP A 61 -2.02 1.94 -21.18
CA ASP A 61 -0.86 2.75 -20.79
C ASP A 61 -0.04 2.01 -19.72
N PRO A 62 1.21 1.61 -20.02
CA PRO A 62 2.06 0.88 -19.08
C PRO A 62 2.34 1.67 -17.80
N GLU A 63 2.37 3.00 -17.83
CA GLU A 63 2.62 3.81 -16.63
C GLU A 63 1.46 3.74 -15.63
N VAL A 64 0.22 3.69 -16.11
CA VAL A 64 -0.96 3.49 -15.27
C VAL A 64 -0.97 2.08 -14.68
N SER A 65 -0.55 1.08 -15.47
CA SER A 65 -0.46 -0.30 -15.00
C SER A 65 0.57 -0.45 -13.88
N TYR A 66 1.79 0.09 -14.02
CA TYR A 66 2.82 0.08 -12.98
C TYR A 66 2.33 0.71 -11.67
N ASN A 67 1.74 1.90 -11.75
CA ASN A 67 1.22 2.61 -10.60
C ASN A 67 0.08 1.86 -9.91
N SER A 68 -0.75 1.17 -10.68
CA SER A 68 -1.88 0.39 -10.15
C SER A 68 -1.42 -0.89 -9.43
N ILE A 69 -0.43 -1.59 -9.99
CA ILE A 69 0.17 -2.77 -9.36
C ILE A 69 0.86 -2.37 -8.05
N PHE A 70 1.64 -1.28 -8.06
CA PHE A 70 2.28 -0.78 -6.85
C PHE A 70 1.25 -0.32 -5.80
N ALA A 71 0.20 0.40 -6.21
CA ALA A 71 -0.90 0.81 -5.36
C ALA A 71 -1.59 -0.39 -4.68
N MET A 72 -1.83 -1.49 -5.40
CA MET A 72 -2.37 -2.72 -4.81
C MET A 72 -1.45 -3.30 -3.74
N GLY A 73 -0.13 -3.30 -3.96
CA GLY A 73 0.84 -3.75 -2.97
C GLY A 73 0.83 -2.91 -1.69
N MET A 74 0.72 -1.58 -1.83
CA MET A 74 0.62 -0.66 -0.69
C MET A 74 -0.67 -0.84 0.12
N VAL A 75 -1.83 -0.97 -0.54
CA VAL A 75 -3.13 -1.13 0.11
C VAL A 75 -3.19 -2.42 0.93
N GLY A 76 -2.55 -3.48 0.43
CA GLY A 76 -2.48 -4.77 1.10
C GLY A 76 -1.31 -4.98 2.04
N SER A 77 -0.50 -3.95 2.30
CA SER A 77 0.76 -4.11 3.01
C SER A 77 0.56 -4.72 4.40
N GLY A 78 1.20 -5.85 4.67
CA GLY A 78 1.18 -6.52 5.98
C GLY A 78 -0.17 -7.14 6.39
N THR A 79 -1.16 -7.21 5.50
CA THR A 79 -2.49 -7.76 5.83
C THR A 79 -2.67 -9.23 5.46
N ASN A 80 -1.70 -9.82 4.75
CA ASN A 80 -1.71 -11.22 4.31
C ASN A 80 -3.05 -11.68 3.67
N ASN A 81 -3.77 -10.77 2.99
CA ASN A 81 -5.08 -11.09 2.43
C ASN A 81 -4.95 -12.10 1.28
N ALA A 82 -5.53 -13.30 1.47
CA ALA A 82 -5.45 -14.40 0.51
C ALA A 82 -6.00 -14.03 -0.89
N ARG A 83 -7.05 -13.20 -0.96
CA ARG A 83 -7.63 -12.76 -2.25
C ARG A 83 -6.66 -11.87 -3.03
N LEU A 84 -6.03 -10.91 -2.34
CA LEU A 84 -5.03 -10.03 -2.95
C LEU A 84 -3.79 -10.81 -3.38
N ALA A 85 -3.31 -11.74 -2.55
CA ALA A 85 -2.17 -12.59 -2.88
C ALA A 85 -2.44 -13.50 -4.08
N ALA A 86 -3.68 -14.00 -4.25
CA ALA A 86 -4.07 -14.75 -5.45
C ALA A 86 -4.09 -13.86 -6.70
N MET A 87 -4.66 -12.65 -6.59
CA MET A 87 -4.74 -11.69 -7.70
C MET A 87 -3.34 -11.25 -8.17
N LEU A 88 -2.42 -10.94 -7.25
CA LEU A 88 -1.04 -10.59 -7.58
C LEU A 88 -0.27 -11.76 -8.23
N ARG A 89 -0.58 -13.02 -7.86
CA ARG A 89 0.00 -14.21 -8.53
C ARG A 89 -0.49 -14.35 -9.97
N GLN A 90 -1.78 -14.10 -10.22
CA GLN A 90 -2.32 -14.10 -11.58
C GLN A 90 -1.71 -12.98 -12.44
N LEU A 91 -1.57 -11.77 -11.88
CA LEU A 91 -0.90 -10.65 -12.54
C LEU A 91 0.57 -10.95 -12.88
N ALA A 92 1.27 -11.69 -12.01
CA ALA A 92 2.65 -12.11 -12.27
C ALA A 92 2.76 -13.06 -13.47
N GLN A 93 1.78 -13.97 -13.63
CA GLN A 93 1.73 -14.88 -14.78
C GLN A 93 1.37 -14.14 -16.08
N TYR A 94 0.44 -13.19 -16.00
CA TYR A 94 0.02 -12.39 -17.15
C TYR A 94 1.16 -11.50 -17.69
N HIS A 95 1.88 -10.82 -16.79
CA HIS A 95 2.99 -9.93 -17.13
C HIS A 95 4.37 -10.62 -17.20
N ALA A 96 4.41 -11.95 -17.30
CA ALA A 96 5.66 -12.71 -17.30
C ALA A 96 6.61 -12.36 -18.47
N LYS A 97 6.08 -11.77 -19.54
CA LYS A 97 6.85 -11.41 -20.74
C LYS A 97 7.66 -10.11 -20.58
N ASP A 98 7.23 -9.20 -19.71
CA ASP A 98 7.87 -7.89 -19.53
C ASP A 98 8.64 -7.81 -18.21
N PRO A 99 9.98 -7.65 -18.22
CA PRO A 99 10.79 -7.63 -17.01
C PRO A 99 10.43 -6.48 -16.06
N ASN A 100 10.05 -5.31 -16.61
CA ASN A 100 9.67 -4.13 -15.82
C ASN A 100 8.33 -4.34 -15.09
N ASN A 101 7.33 -4.93 -15.76
CA ASN A 101 6.05 -5.26 -15.12
C ASN A 101 6.25 -6.33 -14.05
N LEU A 102 7.07 -7.34 -14.34
CA LEU A 102 7.36 -8.41 -13.39
C LEU A 102 8.07 -7.89 -12.12
N PHE A 103 8.98 -6.92 -12.26
CA PHE A 103 9.61 -6.27 -11.11
C PHE A 103 8.58 -5.57 -10.21
N MET A 104 7.63 -4.83 -10.79
CA MET A 104 6.57 -4.16 -10.02
C MET A 104 5.63 -5.14 -9.32
N VAL A 105 5.24 -6.24 -9.99
CA VAL A 105 4.40 -7.26 -9.36
C VAL A 105 5.13 -7.94 -8.20
N ARG A 106 6.43 -8.23 -8.34
CA ARG A 106 7.23 -8.80 -7.26
C ARG A 106 7.40 -7.85 -6.08
N LEU A 107 7.62 -6.56 -6.37
CA LEU A 107 7.65 -5.53 -5.33
C LEU A 107 6.33 -5.47 -4.56
N ALA A 108 5.20 -5.45 -5.28
CA ALA A 108 3.87 -5.46 -4.68
C ALA A 108 3.63 -6.72 -3.82
N GLN A 109 4.05 -7.91 -4.29
CA GLN A 109 3.99 -9.15 -3.52
C GLN A 109 4.84 -9.07 -2.23
N GLY A 110 6.05 -8.51 -2.33
CA GLY A 110 6.91 -8.28 -1.17
C GLY A 110 6.26 -7.36 -0.14
N LEU A 111 5.58 -6.30 -0.58
CA LEU A 111 4.82 -5.40 0.30
C LEU A 111 3.62 -6.10 0.95
N THR A 112 2.88 -6.93 0.22
CA THR A 112 1.75 -7.65 0.83
C THR A 112 2.16 -8.63 1.94
N HIS A 113 3.37 -9.20 1.84
CA HIS A 113 3.94 -10.10 2.84
C HIS A 113 5.03 -9.42 3.70
N LEU A 114 4.95 -8.10 3.87
CA LEU A 114 5.91 -7.32 4.64
C LEU A 114 6.08 -7.89 6.06
N GLY A 115 7.31 -8.23 6.44
CA GLY A 115 7.59 -8.88 7.73
C GLY A 115 6.83 -10.20 7.95
N LYS A 116 6.51 -10.94 6.88
CA LYS A 116 5.60 -12.11 6.91
C LYS A 116 4.18 -11.79 7.41
N GLY A 117 3.74 -10.53 7.31
CA GLY A 117 2.45 -10.06 7.83
C GLY A 117 2.54 -9.39 9.21
N THR A 118 3.73 -9.32 9.82
CA THR A 118 3.91 -8.67 11.13
C THR A 118 4.19 -7.17 11.04
N LEU A 119 4.55 -6.67 9.85
CA LEU A 119 4.85 -5.25 9.61
C LEU A 119 3.79 -4.64 8.71
N THR A 120 3.23 -3.50 9.10
CA THR A 120 2.29 -2.72 8.29
C THR A 120 2.82 -1.33 8.02
N LEU A 121 2.29 -0.69 6.97
CA LEU A 121 2.55 0.71 6.68
C LEU A 121 1.46 1.56 7.34
N CYS A 122 1.81 2.27 8.39
CA CYS A 122 0.84 3.09 9.13
C CYS A 122 1.39 4.51 9.28
N PRO A 123 0.83 5.51 8.56
CA PRO A 123 1.21 6.91 8.74
C PRO A 123 0.68 7.52 10.04
N TYR A 124 -0.31 6.86 10.66
CA TYR A 124 -0.85 7.25 11.95
C TYR A 124 -0.32 6.35 13.07
N HIS A 125 0.09 6.98 14.15
CA HIS A 125 0.43 6.35 15.41
C HIS A 125 -0.70 6.60 16.41
N SER A 126 -0.99 5.63 17.27
CA SER A 126 -2.06 5.71 18.30
C SER A 126 -3.47 5.93 17.73
N ASP A 127 -4.11 4.86 17.27
CA ASP A 127 -5.55 4.80 16.96
C ASP A 127 -6.05 5.96 16.08
N ARG A 128 -5.26 6.29 15.04
CA ARG A 128 -5.52 7.33 14.03
C ARG A 128 -5.53 8.79 14.52
N GLN A 129 -5.10 9.07 15.75
CA GLN A 129 -5.11 10.44 16.30
C GLN A 129 -3.85 11.26 15.96
N LEU A 130 -2.67 10.65 15.93
CA LEU A 130 -1.41 11.36 15.70
C LEU A 130 -0.80 10.98 14.36
N MET A 131 -0.68 11.95 13.45
CA MET A 131 0.11 11.77 12.22
C MET A 131 1.60 11.81 12.54
N SER A 132 2.31 10.74 12.19
CA SER A 132 3.77 10.75 12.20
C SER A 132 4.27 11.46 10.94
N GLN A 133 4.86 12.63 11.12
CA GLN A 133 5.41 13.43 10.01
C GLN A 133 6.47 12.66 9.21
N VAL A 134 7.25 11.79 9.88
CA VAL A 134 8.32 10.99 9.27
C VAL A 134 7.74 9.89 8.37
N ALA A 135 6.71 9.18 8.82
CA ALA A 135 6.06 8.13 8.03
C ALA A 135 5.33 8.72 6.80
N VAL A 136 4.65 9.86 6.98
CA VAL A 136 3.99 10.58 5.89
C VAL A 136 4.99 11.11 4.87
N ALA A 137 6.12 11.68 5.33
CA ALA A 137 7.18 12.14 4.44
C ALA A 137 7.75 10.98 3.61
N GLY A 138 8.07 9.83 4.24
CA GLY A 138 8.56 8.64 3.54
C GLY A 138 7.58 8.11 2.48
N LEU A 139 6.29 8.04 2.81
CA LEU A 139 5.24 7.64 1.86
C LEU A 139 5.10 8.65 0.71
N LEU A 140 5.12 9.95 0.99
CA LEU A 140 5.03 11.00 -0.04
C LEU A 140 6.23 10.99 -0.98
N THR A 141 7.45 10.82 -0.47
CA THR A 141 8.65 10.74 -1.30
C THR A 141 8.56 9.59 -2.29
N VAL A 142 8.08 8.42 -1.86
CA VAL A 142 7.87 7.26 -2.73
C VAL A 142 6.76 7.56 -3.75
N LEU A 143 5.60 8.07 -3.32
CA LEU A 143 4.47 8.35 -4.21
C LEU A 143 4.79 9.41 -5.28
N VAL A 144 5.51 10.47 -4.93
CA VAL A 144 5.96 11.50 -5.89
C VAL A 144 6.95 10.89 -6.89
N SER A 145 7.79 9.95 -6.45
CA SER A 145 8.71 9.24 -7.34
C SER A 145 7.99 8.33 -8.34
N PHE A 146 6.80 7.82 -7.99
CA PHE A 146 5.96 7.04 -8.90
C PHE A 146 5.20 7.90 -9.94
N LEU A 147 5.29 9.23 -9.89
CA LEU A 147 4.80 10.06 -10.99
C LEU A 147 5.66 9.94 -12.26
N ASP A 148 6.94 9.60 -12.12
CA ASP A 148 7.85 9.29 -13.22
C ASP A 148 8.53 7.92 -13.00
N VAL A 149 7.74 6.86 -13.16
CA VAL A 149 8.18 5.47 -12.92
C VAL A 149 9.34 5.08 -13.82
N ARG A 150 9.32 5.53 -15.08
CA ARG A 150 10.29 5.11 -16.11
C ARG A 150 11.69 5.62 -15.81
N ASN A 151 11.82 6.89 -15.40
CA ASN A 151 13.15 7.49 -15.19
C ASN A 151 13.67 7.27 -13.76
N ILE A 152 12.79 7.31 -12.76
CA ILE A 152 13.21 7.29 -11.35
C ILE A 152 13.30 5.85 -10.82
N ILE A 153 12.26 5.06 -11.03
CA ILE A 153 12.09 3.75 -10.38
C ILE A 153 12.55 2.60 -11.27
N LEU A 154 12.50 2.74 -12.59
CA LEU A 154 13.06 1.76 -13.53
C LEU A 154 14.45 2.17 -14.05
N GLY A 155 14.94 3.35 -13.64
CA GLY A 155 16.23 3.93 -14.02
C GLY A 155 17.27 3.89 -12.90
N LYS A 156 17.83 5.05 -12.53
CA LYS A 156 19.02 5.12 -11.65
C LYS A 156 18.72 5.16 -10.15
N SER A 157 17.47 5.47 -9.77
CA SER A 157 17.13 5.85 -8.39
C SER A 157 16.20 4.87 -7.69
N HIS A 158 16.45 3.56 -7.87
CA HIS A 158 15.71 2.49 -7.17
C HIS A 158 15.74 2.63 -5.65
N TYR A 159 16.79 3.26 -5.10
CA TYR A 159 16.98 3.43 -3.66
C TYR A 159 15.89 4.29 -2.99
N VAL A 160 15.14 5.08 -3.76
CA VAL A 160 14.06 5.90 -3.21
C VAL A 160 12.95 5.04 -2.59
N LEU A 161 12.81 3.78 -3.03
CA LEU A 161 11.91 2.80 -2.42
C LEU A 161 12.26 2.51 -0.95
N TYR A 162 13.52 2.68 -0.52
CA TYR A 162 13.91 2.53 0.88
C TYR A 162 13.35 3.63 1.79
N GLY A 163 12.87 4.75 1.22
CA GLY A 163 12.12 5.76 1.97
C GLY A 163 10.85 5.21 2.63
N LEU A 164 10.35 4.07 2.14
CA LEU A 164 9.20 3.37 2.70
C LEU A 164 9.48 2.79 4.10
N VAL A 165 10.75 2.56 4.45
CA VAL A 165 11.16 2.03 5.78
C VAL A 165 10.70 2.95 6.91
N ALA A 166 10.69 4.26 6.69
CA ALA A 166 10.24 5.25 7.66
C ALA A 166 8.75 5.08 8.05
N ALA A 167 7.95 4.43 7.21
CA ALA A 167 6.53 4.18 7.44
C ALA A 167 6.24 2.76 7.95
N MET A 168 7.25 1.89 8.08
CA MET A 168 7.09 0.52 8.55
C MET A 168 6.95 0.48 10.07
N GLN A 169 5.85 -0.09 10.56
CA GLN A 169 5.60 -0.30 11.99
C GLN A 169 5.25 -1.76 12.29
N PRO A 170 5.81 -2.35 13.36
CA PRO A 170 5.47 -3.70 13.78
C PRO A 170 4.11 -3.74 14.47
N ARG A 171 3.27 -4.70 14.06
CA ARG A 171 2.03 -5.10 14.74
C ARG A 171 2.33 -6.32 15.60
N MET A 172 2.96 -6.11 16.75
CA MET A 172 3.23 -7.15 17.74
C MET A 172 2.89 -6.66 19.14
N LEU A 173 2.31 -7.54 19.95
CA LEU A 173 2.14 -7.33 21.38
C LEU A 173 3.32 -7.97 22.10
N VAL A 174 4.02 -7.18 22.91
CA VAL A 174 5.10 -7.69 23.76
C VAL A 174 4.76 -7.39 25.20
N THR A 175 4.69 -8.43 26.02
CA THR A 175 4.42 -8.35 27.45
C THR A 175 5.75 -8.45 28.21
N PHE A 176 6.06 -7.42 28.99
CA PHE A 176 7.23 -7.35 29.86
C PHE A 176 6.82 -7.30 31.33
N ASP A 177 7.65 -7.88 32.19
CA ASP A 177 7.58 -7.79 33.64
C ASP A 177 8.23 -6.48 34.15
N GLU A 178 8.09 -6.14 35.44
CA GLU A 178 8.70 -4.95 36.06
C GLU A 178 10.24 -4.94 35.95
N GLU A 179 10.84 -6.13 35.82
CA GLU A 179 12.28 -6.34 35.61
C GLU A 179 12.69 -6.37 34.12
N LEU A 180 11.84 -5.88 33.20
CA LEU A 180 12.07 -5.86 31.74
C LEU A 180 12.30 -7.25 31.11
N ARG A 181 11.91 -8.33 31.80
CA ARG A 181 11.95 -9.69 31.25
C ARG A 181 10.71 -9.96 30.41
N PRO A 182 10.83 -10.63 29.24
CA PRO A 182 9.67 -11.01 28.45
C PRO A 182 8.86 -12.08 29.20
N LEU A 183 7.58 -11.80 29.45
CA LEU A 183 6.66 -12.72 30.12
C LEU A 183 5.70 -13.32 29.09
N PRO A 184 5.66 -14.66 28.90
CA PRO A 184 4.73 -15.28 27.96
C PRO A 184 3.33 -15.37 28.57
N VAL A 185 2.55 -14.28 28.47
CA VAL A 185 1.15 -14.25 28.91
C VAL A 185 0.23 -14.44 27.70
N SER A 186 -0.70 -15.38 27.80
CA SER A 186 -1.75 -15.54 26.80
C SER A 186 -2.77 -14.41 26.92
N VAL A 187 -2.80 -13.50 25.96
CA VAL A 187 -3.79 -12.42 25.90
C VAL A 187 -4.90 -12.80 24.93
N ARG A 188 -6.17 -12.67 25.35
CA ARG A 188 -7.30 -12.81 24.44
C ARG A 188 -7.31 -11.60 23.51
N VAL A 189 -7.04 -11.83 22.24
CA VAL A 189 -7.16 -10.83 21.19
C VAL A 189 -8.53 -10.94 20.53
N GLY A 190 -9.18 -9.79 20.27
CA GLY A 190 -10.40 -9.73 19.45
C GLY A 190 -10.07 -9.78 17.95
N GLN A 191 -11.07 -9.53 17.10
CA GLN A 191 -10.92 -9.50 15.62
C GLN A 191 -9.93 -8.47 15.06
N ALA A 192 -9.48 -7.48 15.86
CA ALA A 192 -8.60 -6.40 15.40
C ALA A 192 -7.12 -6.83 15.24
N VAL A 193 -6.76 -8.01 15.74
CA VAL A 193 -5.42 -8.59 15.57
C VAL A 193 -5.57 -9.77 14.63
N ASP A 194 -4.98 -9.68 13.44
CA ASP A 194 -4.89 -10.82 12.54
C ASP A 194 -4.04 -11.89 13.23
N VAL A 195 -4.70 -12.98 13.64
CA VAL A 195 -4.08 -14.12 14.33
C VAL A 195 -3.47 -15.10 13.32
N VAL A 196 -3.48 -14.78 12.02
CA VAL A 196 -3.19 -15.74 10.94
C VAL A 196 -1.81 -15.50 10.35
N GLY A 197 -0.84 -16.23 10.92
CA GLY A 197 0.44 -16.58 10.33
C GLY A 197 0.53 -18.09 10.17
#